data_AF-A0A4U9TGD2-F1
#
_entry.id   AF-A0A4U9TGD2-F1
#
_cell.length_a   1.000
_cell.length_b   1.000
_cell.length_c   1.000
_cell.angle_alpha   90.00
_cell.angle_beta   90.00
_cell.angle_gamma   90.00
#
_symmetry.space_group_name_H-M   'P 1'
#
loop_
_entity.id
_entity.type
_entity.pdbx_description
1 polymer ?
#
loop_
_entity_poly.entity_id
_entity_poly.type
_entity_poly.pdbx_seq_one_letter_code
_entity_poly.pdbx_strand_id
1 'polypeptide(L)'
;MHPRYCAMSVAGSPNASAATIYYTFHQHQRQLRCHHCDSQRPVPHQCPQCGTTNLVSVGVGTEQLENELAPLFPETAITRIDRDTTSRKGSLEQHLADIHRGGPRILIGTQMLAKGHHFPDVTLVALLDVDGALFSADFRSAERFAQLYTQVSGRAGRAGKQGEVLLQTHHPEHPLLQILLQQGYDAFAKQTLAERNSVFLPPYTSHIIVRSEDHDNQQAPLFLQQLRNLLEASPLKDDSLWVMGPVPALQPKRGGRFRWQLLLQHPSRKLLQHLIKSTLPLIGTLPQARKVKMDVRR
;
A
#
# COMPACT_ATOMS: atom_id res chain seq x y z
N MET A 1 -2.05 -23.81 31.11
CA MET A 1 -3.08 -22.92 30.55
C MET A 1 -2.40 -21.92 29.63
N HIS A 2 -2.56 -22.03 28.30
CA HIS A 2 -2.03 -21.02 27.40
C HIS A 2 -2.91 -19.75 27.49
N PRO A 3 -2.34 -18.56 27.77
CA PRO A 3 -3.10 -17.32 27.71
C PRO A 3 -3.67 -17.13 26.30
N ARG A 4 -4.99 -16.96 26.20
CA ARG A 4 -5.68 -16.65 24.95
C ARG A 4 -5.43 -15.18 24.61
N TYR A 5 -4.46 -14.92 23.74
CA TYR A 5 -4.20 -13.60 23.18
C TYR A 5 -5.24 -13.27 22.11
N CYS A 6 -5.73 -12.03 22.08
CA CYS A 6 -6.59 -11.54 21.01
C CYS A 6 -5.86 -10.46 20.22
N ALA A 7 -5.72 -10.68 18.92
CA ALA A 7 -5.22 -9.67 18.00
C ALA A 7 -6.09 -8.41 18.06
N MET A 8 -5.48 -7.25 18.30
CA MET A 8 -6.05 -5.91 18.10
C MET A 8 -6.21 -5.61 16.60
N SER A 9 -6.76 -6.53 15.83
CA SER A 9 -7.43 -6.20 14.58
C SER A 9 -8.88 -5.89 14.93
N VAL A 10 -9.17 -4.66 15.38
CA VAL A 10 -10.57 -4.27 15.64
C VAL A 10 -11.27 -4.13 14.29
N ALA A 11 -11.97 -5.18 13.87
CA ALA A 11 -12.92 -5.10 12.78
C ALA A 11 -13.99 -4.06 13.13
N GLY A 12 -14.17 -3.05 12.29
CA GLY A 12 -15.28 -2.10 12.45
C GLY A 12 -16.62 -2.84 12.29
N SER A 13 -17.55 -2.55 13.21
CA SER A 13 -18.97 -2.95 13.34
C SER A 13 -19.61 -3.96 12.35
N PRO A 14 -20.52 -4.86 12.82
CA PRO A 14 -21.08 -5.97 12.02
C PRO A 14 -22.00 -5.58 10.84
N ASN A 15 -22.26 -4.29 10.60
CA ASN A 15 -23.34 -3.84 9.71
C ASN A 15 -22.86 -3.22 8.37
N ALA A 16 -21.65 -3.56 7.90
CA ALA A 16 -21.21 -3.14 6.56
C ALA A 16 -20.66 -4.32 5.78
N SER A 17 -21.32 -4.67 4.68
CA SER A 17 -20.85 -5.63 3.70
C SER A 17 -19.44 -5.25 3.19
N ALA A 18 -18.50 -6.19 3.38
CA ALA A 18 -17.21 -6.31 2.70
C ALA A 18 -16.26 -5.09 2.76
N ALA A 19 -15.65 -4.86 3.93
CA ALA A 19 -14.19 -4.87 4.07
C ALA A 19 -13.77 -4.60 5.53
N THR A 20 -12.97 -5.51 6.08
CA THR A 20 -12.37 -5.35 7.40
C THR A 20 -11.33 -4.22 7.37
N ILE A 21 -11.62 -3.11 8.02
CA ILE A 21 -10.67 -2.00 8.18
C ILE A 21 -9.81 -2.30 9.40
N TYR A 22 -8.53 -2.55 9.19
CA TYR A 22 -7.57 -2.74 10.27
C TYR A 22 -7.12 -1.37 10.82
N TYR A 23 -7.12 -1.27 12.14
CA TYR A 23 -6.49 -0.16 12.86
C TYR A 23 -5.09 -0.58 13.28
N THR A 24 -4.12 0.33 13.14
CA THR A 24 -2.78 0.17 13.67
C THR A 24 -2.73 0.84 15.03
N PHE A 25 -2.17 0.13 16.01
CA PHE A 25 -1.99 0.67 17.33
C PHE A 25 -0.74 1.53 17.38
N HIS A 26 -0.92 2.84 17.62
CA HIS A 26 0.15 3.79 17.91
C HIS A 26 0.38 3.83 19.43
N GLN A 27 1.47 3.20 19.87
CA GLN A 27 1.76 2.98 21.28
C GLN A 27 2.05 4.29 22.01
N HIS A 28 2.84 5.18 21.40
CA HIS A 28 3.23 6.46 22.00
C HIS A 28 2.02 7.37 22.25
N GLN A 29 1.03 7.31 21.37
CA GLN A 29 -0.18 8.13 21.44
C GLN A 29 -1.34 7.40 22.15
N ARG A 30 -1.12 6.15 22.58
CA ARG A 30 -2.16 5.21 23.08
C ARG A 30 -3.45 5.25 22.25
N GLN A 31 -3.32 5.24 20.93
CA GLN A 31 -4.47 5.33 20.04
C GLN A 31 -4.39 4.32 18.90
N LEU A 32 -5.56 3.85 18.50
CA LEU A 32 -5.75 3.11 17.26
C LEU A 32 -5.89 4.12 16.13
N ARG A 33 -4.98 4.10 15.16
CA ARG A 33 -5.07 4.92 13.95
C ARG A 33 -5.23 4.01 12.75
N CYS A 34 -6.19 4.32 11.91
CA CYS A 34 -6.31 3.64 10.64
C CYS A 34 -5.33 4.29 9.67
N HIS A 35 -4.22 3.65 9.27
CA HIS A 35 -3.31 4.24 8.25
C HIS A 35 -3.95 4.36 6.86
N HIS A 36 -5.10 3.72 6.67
CA HIS A 36 -5.92 3.89 5.47
C HIS A 36 -6.79 5.14 5.55
N CYS A 37 -7.20 5.55 6.75
CA CYS A 37 -8.20 6.59 6.95
C CYS A 37 -7.85 7.75 7.86
N ASP A 38 -6.72 7.71 8.49
CA ASP A 38 -6.29 8.67 9.49
C ASP A 38 -7.27 8.85 10.67
N SER A 39 -8.37 8.07 10.74
CA SER A 39 -9.27 8.13 11.89
C SER A 39 -8.54 7.57 13.10
N GLN A 40 -8.70 8.26 14.21
CA GLN A 40 -8.17 7.89 15.51
C GLN A 40 -9.30 7.33 16.37
N ARG A 41 -9.00 6.30 17.16
CA ARG A 41 -9.88 5.73 18.17
C ARG A 41 -9.07 5.46 19.44
N PRO A 42 -9.68 5.56 20.63
CA PRO A 42 -9.04 5.09 21.85
C PRO A 42 -8.84 3.57 21.77
N VAL A 43 -7.80 3.07 22.43
CA VAL A 43 -7.57 1.64 22.57
C VAL A 43 -8.64 1.06 23.51
N PRO A 44 -9.41 0.05 23.10
CA PRO A 44 -10.38 -0.58 23.99
C PRO A 44 -9.66 -1.32 25.12
N HIS A 45 -10.19 -1.24 26.35
CA HIS A 45 -9.63 -1.96 27.51
C HIS A 45 -9.86 -3.48 27.45
N GLN A 46 -10.81 -3.93 26.66
CA GLN A 46 -11.17 -5.34 26.49
C GLN A 46 -11.61 -5.59 25.04
N CYS A 47 -11.35 -6.80 24.53
CA CYS A 47 -11.83 -7.21 23.21
C CYS A 47 -13.37 -7.14 23.19
N PRO A 48 -13.98 -6.40 22.26
CA PRO A 48 -15.44 -6.31 22.17
C PRO A 48 -16.09 -7.64 21.73
N GLN A 49 -15.32 -8.59 21.19
CA GLN A 49 -15.82 -9.86 20.70
C GLN A 49 -15.69 -11.01 21.71
N CYS A 50 -14.59 -11.07 22.48
CA CYS A 50 -14.32 -12.17 23.41
C CYS A 50 -14.05 -11.74 24.86
N GLY A 51 -14.05 -10.45 25.16
CA GLY A 51 -13.89 -9.91 26.51
C GLY A 51 -12.48 -9.99 27.10
N THR A 52 -11.49 -10.57 26.39
CA THR A 52 -10.11 -10.62 26.91
C THR A 52 -9.50 -9.23 27.03
N THR A 53 -8.74 -8.99 28.08
CA THR A 53 -7.92 -7.78 28.27
C THR A 53 -6.53 -7.92 27.64
N ASN A 54 -6.14 -9.15 27.25
CA ASN A 54 -4.85 -9.46 26.62
C ASN A 54 -4.92 -9.22 25.11
N LEU A 55 -4.78 -7.95 24.75
CA LEU A 55 -4.85 -7.45 23.39
C LEU A 55 -3.44 -7.24 22.79
N VAL A 56 -3.15 -7.82 21.62
CA VAL A 56 -1.81 -7.78 20.96
C VAL A 56 -1.90 -7.23 19.52
N SER A 57 -0.96 -6.41 19.04
CA SER A 57 -1.00 -5.90 17.65
C SER A 57 -0.56 -6.96 16.63
N VAL A 58 -1.06 -6.86 15.38
CA VAL A 58 -0.71 -7.77 14.26
C VAL A 58 -0.14 -6.96 13.10
N GLY A 59 1.00 -7.42 12.57
CA GLY A 59 1.76 -6.77 11.50
C GLY A 59 2.88 -5.88 12.04
N VAL A 60 4.08 -6.01 11.48
CA VAL A 60 5.24 -5.21 11.90
C VAL A 60 5.19 -3.86 11.17
N GLY A 61 4.43 -2.92 11.73
CA GLY A 61 4.54 -1.51 11.34
C GLY A 61 5.92 -0.96 11.68
N THR A 62 6.36 0.11 11.01
CA THR A 62 7.65 0.77 11.31
C THR A 62 7.74 1.23 12.76
N GLU A 63 6.62 1.65 13.37
CA GLU A 63 6.54 2.00 14.79
C GLU A 63 6.61 0.79 15.72
N GLN A 64 5.97 -0.33 15.37
CA GLN A 64 6.07 -1.55 16.18
C GLN A 64 7.50 -2.07 16.17
N LEU A 65 8.17 -2.05 15.01
CA LEU A 65 9.57 -2.43 14.89
C LEU A 65 10.48 -1.53 15.73
N GLU A 66 10.26 -0.21 15.72
CA GLU A 66 11.01 0.74 16.55
C GLU A 66 10.90 0.38 18.04
N ASN A 67 9.68 0.11 18.52
CA ASN A 67 9.42 -0.21 19.93
C ASN A 67 9.95 -1.59 20.34
N GLU A 68 9.95 -2.57 19.45
CA GLU A 68 10.49 -3.91 19.71
C GLU A 68 12.02 -3.96 19.63
N LEU A 69 12.63 -3.14 18.77
CA LEU A 69 14.09 -3.08 18.63
C LEU A 69 14.77 -2.28 19.75
N ALA A 70 14.11 -1.25 20.28
CA ALA A 70 14.65 -0.42 21.36
C ALA A 70 15.15 -1.23 22.59
N PRO A 71 14.39 -2.20 23.15
CA PRO A 71 14.87 -3.03 24.25
C PRO A 71 15.92 -4.08 23.84
N LEU A 72 15.96 -4.49 22.57
CA LEU A 72 16.93 -5.47 22.07
C LEU A 72 18.30 -4.85 21.79
N PHE A 73 18.33 -3.56 21.44
CA PHE A 73 19.54 -2.81 21.10
C PHE A 73 19.64 -1.50 21.90
N PRO A 74 19.77 -1.56 23.24
CA PRO A 74 19.70 -0.37 24.10
C PRO A 74 20.80 0.67 23.82
N GLU A 75 21.96 0.23 23.34
CA GLU A 75 23.11 1.07 23.04
C GLU A 75 23.18 1.53 21.57
N THR A 76 22.19 1.16 20.73
CA THR A 76 22.18 1.50 19.31
C THR A 76 21.09 2.50 19.00
N ALA A 77 21.45 3.60 18.34
CA ALA A 77 20.46 4.60 17.94
C ALA A 77 19.48 4.00 16.91
N ILE A 78 18.18 4.20 17.10
CA ILE A 78 17.14 3.83 16.14
C ILE A 78 16.62 5.10 15.49
N THR A 79 16.45 5.09 14.17
CA THR A 79 15.89 6.23 13.43
C THR A 79 14.85 5.75 12.45
N ARG A 80 13.59 6.18 12.66
CA ARG A 80 12.47 5.87 11.77
C ARG A 80 12.27 6.97 10.73
N ILE A 81 12.36 6.59 9.45
CA ILE A 81 12.12 7.45 8.30
C ILE A 81 10.91 6.93 7.52
N ASP A 82 9.77 7.53 7.77
CA ASP A 82 8.53 7.31 7.03
C ASP A 82 7.74 8.60 6.88
N ARG A 83 6.61 8.53 6.19
CA ARG A 83 5.77 9.70 5.90
C ARG A 83 5.33 10.43 7.18
N ASP A 84 5.11 9.72 8.28
CA ASP A 84 4.63 10.31 9.52
C ASP A 84 5.75 11.08 10.22
N THR A 85 6.96 10.50 10.28
CA THR A 85 8.13 11.15 10.88
C THR A 85 8.70 12.28 10.03
N THR A 86 8.49 12.27 8.71
CA THR A 86 8.98 13.32 7.79
C THR A 86 7.95 14.39 7.45
N SER A 87 6.80 14.43 8.14
CA SER A 87 5.68 15.32 7.80
C SER A 87 5.95 16.80 8.08
N ARG A 88 6.88 17.11 8.98
CA ARG A 88 7.29 18.48 9.33
C ARG A 88 8.42 18.96 8.41
N LYS A 89 8.35 20.21 7.94
CA LYS A 89 9.43 20.82 7.13
C LYS A 89 10.75 20.78 7.91
N GLY A 90 11.83 20.27 7.30
CA GLY A 90 13.15 20.17 7.93
C GLY A 90 13.43 18.86 8.68
N SER A 91 12.41 18.03 8.94
CA SER A 91 12.58 16.79 9.72
C SER A 91 13.40 15.73 9.00
N LEU A 92 13.22 15.61 7.67
CA LEU A 92 14.01 14.68 6.86
C LEU A 92 15.47 15.11 6.82
N GLU A 93 15.75 16.40 6.61
CA GLU A 93 17.10 16.94 6.58
C GLU A 93 17.82 16.74 7.91
N GLN A 94 17.11 16.88 9.03
CA GLN A 94 17.65 16.63 10.36
C GLN A 94 18.00 15.16 10.56
N HIS A 95 17.10 14.22 10.20
CA HIS A 95 17.40 12.80 10.28
C HIS A 95 18.59 12.41 9.39
N LEU A 96 18.67 12.95 8.17
CA LEU A 96 19.80 12.70 7.27
C LEU A 96 21.11 13.25 7.84
N ALA A 97 21.09 14.44 8.44
CA ALA A 97 22.26 15.02 9.09
C ALA A 97 22.74 14.15 10.27
N ASP A 98 21.81 13.64 11.08
CA ASP A 98 22.15 12.75 12.19
C ASP A 98 22.71 11.41 11.72
N ILE A 99 22.23 10.87 10.60
CA ILE A 99 22.77 9.65 9.99
C ILE A 99 24.19 9.89 9.47
N HIS A 100 24.44 11.03 8.81
CA HIS A 100 25.77 11.37 8.28
C HIS A 100 26.82 11.68 9.35
N ARG A 101 26.41 11.93 10.61
CA ARG A 101 27.37 12.04 11.73
C ARG A 101 28.07 10.71 12.06
N GLY A 102 27.56 9.59 11.54
CA GLY A 102 28.11 8.25 11.76
C GLY A 102 27.69 7.63 13.10
N GLY A 103 28.32 6.51 13.44
CA GLY A 103 28.04 5.71 14.63
C GLY A 103 27.07 4.53 14.39
N PRO A 104 27.02 3.55 15.31
CA PRO A 104 26.14 2.39 15.19
C PRO A 104 24.67 2.83 15.25
N ARG A 105 23.90 2.44 14.23
CA ARG A 105 22.51 2.87 14.07
C ARG A 105 21.67 1.84 13.32
N ILE A 106 20.41 1.73 13.70
CA ILE A 106 19.37 1.01 12.98
C ILE A 106 18.46 2.01 12.28
N LEU A 107 18.32 1.85 10.97
CA LEU A 107 17.40 2.66 10.16
C LEU A 107 16.15 1.84 9.85
N ILE A 108 15.00 2.35 10.26
CA ILE A 108 13.70 1.75 9.97
C ILE A 108 13.00 2.65 8.97
N GLY A 109 12.48 2.10 7.89
CA GLY A 109 11.71 2.92 6.98
C GLY A 109 11.09 2.14 5.84
N THR A 110 10.30 2.88 5.07
CA THR A 110 9.66 2.38 3.86
C THR A 110 10.56 2.64 2.65
N GLN A 111 10.01 2.52 1.44
CA GLN A 111 10.70 2.84 0.18
C GLN A 111 11.35 4.24 0.14
N MET A 112 10.97 5.15 1.05
CA MET A 112 11.58 6.47 1.19
C MET A 112 13.08 6.42 1.55
N LEU A 113 13.53 5.43 2.34
CA LEU A 113 14.95 5.29 2.67
C LEU A 113 15.81 4.95 1.46
N ALA A 114 15.29 4.09 0.58
CA ALA A 114 16.06 3.58 -0.54
C ALA A 114 16.18 4.59 -1.69
N LYS A 115 15.23 5.51 -1.85
CA LYS A 115 15.20 6.45 -2.98
C LYS A 115 15.94 7.76 -2.66
N GLY A 116 16.89 8.15 -3.51
CA GLY A 116 17.47 9.51 -3.52
C GLY A 116 18.50 9.84 -2.43
N HIS A 117 18.67 8.99 -1.41
CA HIS A 117 19.62 9.22 -0.32
C HIS A 117 20.72 8.16 -0.33
N HIS A 118 21.99 8.51 -0.10
CA HIS A 118 23.09 7.55 -0.04
C HIS A 118 23.59 7.42 1.40
N PHE A 119 23.69 6.20 1.91
CA PHE A 119 24.16 5.92 3.26
C PHE A 119 25.43 5.07 3.18
N PRO A 120 26.63 5.68 3.26
CA PRO A 120 27.90 5.00 3.00
C PRO A 120 28.30 3.97 4.07
N ASP A 121 27.72 4.08 5.27
CA ASP A 121 28.01 3.19 6.39
C ASP A 121 26.97 2.07 6.57
N VAL A 122 25.98 1.99 5.67
CA VAL A 122 24.99 0.90 5.69
C VAL A 122 25.58 -0.30 4.96
N THR A 123 25.97 -1.32 5.74
CA THR A 123 26.50 -2.59 5.24
C THR A 123 25.50 -3.75 5.35
N LEU A 124 24.36 -3.56 6.02
CA LEU A 124 23.31 -4.57 6.14
C LEU A 124 21.95 -3.96 5.83
N VAL A 125 21.19 -4.60 4.95
CA VAL A 125 19.80 -4.24 4.64
C VAL A 125 18.90 -5.46 4.83
N ALA A 126 17.83 -5.31 5.61
CA ALA A 126 16.81 -6.34 5.76
C ALA A 126 15.49 -5.91 5.09
N LEU A 127 14.96 -6.76 4.22
CA LEU A 127 13.63 -6.64 3.63
C LEU A 127 12.68 -7.60 4.33
N LEU A 128 11.84 -7.08 5.22
CA LEU A 128 11.02 -7.89 6.14
C LEU A 128 9.68 -8.37 5.55
N ASP A 129 9.15 -7.66 4.55
CA ASP A 129 7.82 -7.94 3.97
C ASP A 129 7.91 -8.30 2.48
N VAL A 130 8.56 -9.42 2.18
CA VAL A 130 8.61 -9.95 0.82
C VAL A 130 7.26 -10.55 0.43
N ASP A 131 6.60 -11.24 1.35
CA ASP A 131 5.33 -11.92 1.10
C ASP A 131 4.21 -10.92 0.75
N GLY A 132 4.12 -9.80 1.48
CA GLY A 132 3.15 -8.74 1.18
C GLY A 132 3.35 -8.13 -0.21
N ALA A 133 4.57 -8.18 -0.75
CA ALA A 133 4.85 -7.74 -2.11
C ALA A 133 4.47 -8.79 -3.17
N LEU A 134 4.77 -10.07 -2.92
CA LEU A 134 4.50 -11.17 -3.85
C LEU A 134 3.00 -11.50 -3.96
N PHE A 135 2.27 -11.47 -2.85
CA PHE A 135 0.85 -11.86 -2.78
C PHE A 135 -0.10 -10.66 -2.70
N SER A 136 0.36 -9.48 -3.10
CA SER A 136 -0.42 -8.25 -3.06
C SER A 136 -1.59 -8.26 -4.03
N ALA A 137 -2.72 -7.66 -3.64
CA ALA A 137 -3.82 -7.37 -4.56
C ALA A 137 -3.46 -6.29 -5.61
N ASP A 138 -2.38 -5.54 -5.41
CA ASP A 138 -1.81 -4.68 -6.45
C ASP A 138 -0.76 -5.46 -7.25
N PHE A 139 -1.08 -5.77 -8.50
CA PHE A 139 -0.19 -6.49 -9.42
C PHE A 139 1.17 -5.79 -9.68
N ARG A 140 1.32 -4.52 -9.29
CA ARG A 140 2.59 -3.79 -9.37
C ARG A 140 3.47 -3.95 -8.14
N SER A 141 3.00 -4.59 -7.07
CA SER A 141 3.76 -4.76 -5.82
C SER A 141 5.03 -5.57 -6.02
N ALA A 142 4.97 -6.69 -6.76
CA ALA A 142 6.14 -7.51 -7.05
C ALA A 142 7.23 -6.71 -7.79
N GLU A 143 6.84 -5.87 -8.77
CA GLU A 143 7.78 -5.01 -9.49
C GLU A 143 8.42 -3.96 -8.57
N ARG A 144 7.63 -3.30 -7.71
CA ARG A 144 8.18 -2.34 -6.75
C ARG A 144 9.15 -2.99 -5.77
N PHE A 145 8.87 -4.22 -5.36
CA PHE A 145 9.79 -5.01 -4.54
C PHE A 145 11.08 -5.32 -5.31
N ALA A 146 11.00 -5.80 -6.56
CA ALA A 146 12.18 -6.07 -7.37
C ALA A 146 13.06 -4.82 -7.60
N GLN A 147 12.44 -3.65 -7.80
CA GLN A 147 13.13 -2.37 -7.88
C GLN A 147 13.81 -2.01 -6.56
N LEU A 148 13.11 -2.17 -5.43
CA LEU A 148 13.66 -1.91 -4.11
C LEU A 148 14.85 -2.84 -3.82
N TYR A 149 14.69 -4.14 -4.06
CA TYR A 149 15.73 -5.15 -3.92
C TYR A 149 16.98 -4.78 -4.74
N THR A 150 16.81 -4.51 -6.04
CA THR A 150 17.90 -4.14 -6.94
C THR A 150 18.61 -2.86 -6.48
N GLN A 151 17.83 -1.89 -5.97
CA GLN A 151 18.36 -0.64 -5.46
C GLN A 151 19.20 -0.85 -4.18
N VAL A 152 18.75 -1.69 -3.26
CA VAL A 152 19.47 -1.91 -1.99
C VAL A 152 20.64 -2.87 -2.15
N SER A 153 20.52 -3.93 -2.96
CA SER A 153 21.62 -4.85 -3.27
C SER A 153 22.77 -4.15 -4.00
N GLY A 154 22.44 -3.27 -4.94
CA GLY A 154 23.42 -2.44 -5.64
C GLY A 154 24.05 -1.33 -4.79
N ARG A 155 23.60 -1.11 -3.55
CA ARG A 155 24.13 -0.09 -2.62
C ARG A 155 24.96 -0.69 -1.50
N ALA A 156 24.54 -1.84 -0.96
CA ALA A 156 25.26 -2.55 0.09
C ALA A 156 26.69 -2.91 -0.34
N GLY A 157 26.94 -3.13 -1.65
CA GLY A 157 28.27 -3.42 -2.19
C GLY A 157 29.07 -2.24 -2.75
N ARG A 158 28.70 -0.98 -2.47
CA ARG A 158 29.45 0.21 -2.97
C ARG A 158 30.56 0.60 -1.98
N ALA A 159 31.57 1.32 -2.48
CA ALA A 159 32.67 1.88 -1.70
C ALA A 159 33.61 0.84 -1.04
N GLY A 160 33.75 -0.36 -1.62
CA GLY A 160 34.74 -1.35 -1.21
C GLY A 160 34.41 -2.11 0.09
N LYS A 161 33.24 -1.83 0.70
CA LYS A 161 32.70 -2.61 1.82
C LYS A 161 31.79 -3.70 1.25
N GLN A 162 31.96 -4.94 1.71
CA GLN A 162 30.97 -5.98 1.45
C GLN A 162 29.72 -5.67 2.26
N GLY A 163 28.57 -5.69 1.60
CA GLY A 163 27.30 -5.51 2.28
C GLY A 163 26.36 -6.66 1.99
N GLU A 164 25.47 -6.91 2.95
CA GLU A 164 24.57 -8.04 2.98
C GLU A 164 23.12 -7.55 2.82
N VAL A 165 22.33 -8.35 2.10
CA VAL A 165 20.88 -8.14 1.98
C VAL A 165 20.17 -9.38 2.48
N LEU A 166 19.40 -9.22 3.55
CA LEU A 166 18.55 -10.26 4.11
C LEU A 166 17.11 -10.09 3.63
N LEU A 167 16.49 -11.20 3.26
CA LEU A 167 15.10 -11.25 2.82
C LEU A 167 14.32 -12.16 3.76
N GLN A 168 13.23 -11.66 4.33
CA GLN A 168 12.31 -12.45 5.14
C GLN A 168 11.07 -12.79 4.31
N THR A 169 10.84 -14.08 4.10
CA THR A 169 9.69 -14.61 3.36
C THR A 169 9.33 -15.98 3.90
N HIS A 170 8.04 -16.32 3.87
CA HIS A 170 7.57 -17.68 4.12
C HIS A 170 7.69 -18.58 2.88
N HIS A 171 7.99 -18.00 1.70
CA HIS A 171 8.02 -18.66 0.41
C HIS A 171 9.36 -18.42 -0.33
N PRO A 172 10.50 -18.85 0.24
CA PRO A 172 11.79 -18.68 -0.43
C PRO A 172 11.81 -19.32 -1.81
N GLU A 173 11.10 -20.42 -2.03
CA GLU A 173 10.98 -21.15 -3.30
C GLU A 173 10.13 -20.45 -4.37
N HIS A 174 9.53 -19.29 -4.09
CA HIS A 174 8.64 -18.62 -5.03
C HIS A 174 9.34 -18.35 -6.39
N PRO A 175 8.76 -18.75 -7.54
CA PRO A 175 9.45 -18.68 -8.84
C PRO A 175 9.97 -17.29 -9.22
N LEU A 176 9.14 -16.25 -9.06
CA LEU A 176 9.57 -14.87 -9.35
C LEU A 176 10.69 -14.38 -8.43
N LEU A 177 10.71 -14.85 -7.17
CA LEU A 177 11.76 -14.49 -6.23
C LEU A 177 13.07 -15.16 -6.63
N GLN A 178 13.03 -16.44 -6.98
CA GLN A 178 14.21 -17.18 -7.45
C GLN A 178 14.78 -16.59 -8.74
N ILE A 179 13.93 -16.21 -9.70
CA ILE A 179 14.38 -15.53 -10.92
C ILE A 179 15.09 -14.21 -10.57
N LEU A 180 14.50 -13.39 -9.70
CA LEU A 180 15.10 -12.12 -9.28
C LEU A 180 16.46 -12.31 -8.61
N LEU A 181 16.58 -13.27 -7.69
CA LEU A 181 17.79 -13.50 -6.91
C LEU A 181 18.91 -14.16 -7.74
N GLN A 182 18.58 -15.05 -8.66
CA GLN A 182 19.58 -15.83 -9.42
C GLN A 182 19.93 -15.21 -10.77
N GLN A 183 18.96 -14.60 -11.45
CA GLN A 183 19.09 -14.12 -12.83
C GLN A 183 18.99 -12.60 -12.94
N GLY A 184 18.65 -11.91 -11.85
CA GLY A 184 18.59 -10.46 -11.78
C GLY A 184 17.30 -9.85 -12.33
N TYR A 185 17.27 -8.52 -12.34
CA TYR A 185 16.08 -7.73 -12.62
C TYR A 185 15.53 -7.92 -14.04
N ASP A 186 16.38 -8.03 -15.06
CA ASP A 186 15.92 -8.12 -16.45
C ASP A 186 15.19 -9.43 -16.74
N ALA A 187 15.66 -10.54 -16.17
CA ALA A 187 14.98 -11.83 -16.26
C ALA A 187 13.63 -11.80 -15.53
N PHE A 188 13.58 -11.20 -14.34
CA PHE A 188 12.34 -10.98 -13.59
C PHE A 188 11.35 -10.10 -14.37
N ALA A 189 11.83 -9.01 -14.98
CA ALA A 189 11.01 -8.10 -15.76
C ALA A 189 10.42 -8.79 -17.00
N LYS A 190 11.20 -9.62 -17.69
CA LYS A 190 10.73 -10.41 -18.83
C LYS A 190 9.60 -11.38 -18.42
N GLN A 191 9.77 -12.09 -17.31
CA GLN A 191 8.78 -13.03 -16.80
C GLN A 191 7.47 -12.31 -16.40
N THR A 192 7.58 -11.24 -15.60
CA THR A 192 6.40 -10.48 -15.15
C THR A 192 5.68 -9.76 -16.29
N LEU A 193 6.40 -9.32 -17.33
CA LEU A 193 5.79 -8.78 -18.55
C LEU A 193 5.02 -9.87 -19.31
N ALA A 194 5.56 -11.08 -19.44
CA ALA A 194 4.84 -12.19 -20.07
C ALA A 194 3.55 -12.54 -19.31
N GLU A 195 3.60 -12.59 -17.98
CA GLU A 195 2.42 -12.80 -17.11
C GLU A 195 1.40 -11.67 -17.26
N ARG A 196 1.85 -10.40 -17.27
CA ARG A 196 0.94 -9.26 -17.48
C ARG A 196 0.25 -9.30 -18.84
N ASN A 197 0.95 -9.75 -19.88
CA ASN A 197 0.35 -9.87 -21.21
C ASN A 197 -0.77 -10.93 -21.23
N SER A 198 -0.55 -12.09 -20.58
CA SER A 198 -1.51 -13.20 -20.60
C SER A 198 -2.83 -12.87 -19.87
N VAL A 199 -2.81 -11.92 -18.93
CA VAL A 199 -3.99 -11.46 -18.19
C VAL A 199 -4.41 -10.02 -18.53
N PHE A 200 -3.93 -9.48 -19.66
CA PHE A 200 -4.30 -8.16 -20.17
C PHE A 200 -4.08 -7.01 -19.17
N LEU A 201 -2.98 -7.04 -18.43
CA LEU A 201 -2.59 -5.97 -17.52
C LEU A 201 -1.65 -4.97 -18.20
N PRO A 202 -1.53 -3.73 -17.68
CA PRO A 202 -0.53 -2.78 -18.13
C PRO A 202 0.89 -3.37 -18.08
N PRO A 203 1.74 -3.12 -19.09
CA PRO A 203 1.60 -2.08 -20.12
C PRO A 203 0.79 -2.47 -21.37
N TYR A 204 0.28 -3.71 -21.47
CA TYR A 204 -0.43 -4.22 -22.64
C TYR A 204 -1.86 -3.67 -22.77
N THR A 205 -2.43 -3.24 -21.65
CA THR A 205 -3.67 -2.45 -21.63
C THR A 205 -3.49 -1.15 -20.89
N SER A 206 -4.42 -0.22 -21.10
CA SER A 206 -4.54 1.03 -20.35
C SER A 206 -5.62 0.89 -19.29
N HIS A 207 -5.35 1.41 -18.09
CA HIS A 207 -6.30 1.46 -16.99
C HIS A 207 -6.69 2.90 -16.67
N ILE A 208 -7.97 3.15 -16.38
CA ILE A 208 -8.42 4.32 -15.62
C ILE A 208 -9.19 3.82 -14.41
N ILE A 209 -8.88 4.38 -13.25
CA ILE A 209 -9.66 4.15 -12.03
C ILE A 209 -10.45 5.42 -11.73
N VAL A 210 -11.77 5.30 -11.71
CA VAL A 210 -12.67 6.35 -11.18
C VAL A 210 -12.97 6.00 -9.73
N ARG A 211 -12.57 6.88 -8.81
CA ARG A 211 -12.86 6.73 -7.38
C ARG A 211 -14.00 7.66 -6.98
N SER A 212 -14.86 7.15 -6.11
CA SER A 212 -15.94 7.91 -5.50
C SER A 212 -15.88 7.74 -3.99
N GLU A 213 -16.08 8.83 -3.26
CA GLU A 213 -16.06 8.84 -1.80
C GLU A 213 -17.31 9.51 -1.23
N ASP A 214 -17.90 8.93 -0.18
CA ASP A 214 -19.06 9.47 0.55
C ASP A 214 -18.88 9.31 2.07
N HIS A 215 -19.84 9.78 2.87
CA HIS A 215 -19.81 9.66 4.34
C HIS A 215 -20.68 8.52 4.89
N ASP A 216 -21.67 8.04 4.10
CA ASP A 216 -22.72 7.11 4.53
C ASP A 216 -22.60 5.71 3.91
N ASN A 217 -21.62 5.46 3.03
CA ASN A 217 -21.42 4.22 2.30
C ASN A 217 -22.59 3.82 1.38
N GLN A 218 -23.37 4.80 0.90
CA GLN A 218 -24.53 4.58 0.04
C GLN A 218 -24.43 5.34 -1.28
N GLN A 219 -24.03 6.61 -1.25
CA GLN A 219 -24.02 7.47 -2.44
C GLN A 219 -22.88 7.12 -3.41
N ALA A 220 -21.70 6.78 -2.91
CA ALA A 220 -20.51 6.46 -3.70
C ALA A 220 -20.67 5.23 -4.59
N PRO A 221 -21.12 4.06 -4.09
CA PRO A 221 -21.35 2.90 -4.95
C PRO A 221 -22.48 3.15 -5.97
N LEU A 222 -23.56 3.82 -5.57
CA LEU A 222 -24.67 4.15 -6.47
C LEU A 222 -24.24 5.08 -7.62
N PHE A 223 -23.45 6.11 -7.31
CA PHE A 223 -22.87 7.00 -8.31
C PHE A 223 -22.02 6.21 -9.33
N LEU A 224 -21.14 5.33 -8.85
CA LEU A 224 -20.28 4.54 -9.73
C LEU A 224 -21.06 3.52 -10.56
N GLN A 225 -22.17 2.97 -10.04
CA GLN A 225 -23.06 2.10 -10.81
C GLN A 225 -23.75 2.87 -11.94
N GLN A 226 -24.23 4.09 -11.69
CA GLN A 226 -24.79 4.94 -12.75
C GLN A 226 -23.75 5.33 -13.79
N LEU A 227 -22.54 5.67 -13.35
CA LEU A 227 -21.42 5.96 -14.26
C LEU A 227 -21.08 4.73 -15.12
N ARG A 228 -21.07 3.54 -14.53
CA ARG A 228 -20.90 2.28 -15.27
C ARG A 228 -21.95 2.12 -16.36
N ASN A 229 -23.23 2.31 -16.03
CA ASN A 229 -24.31 2.20 -17.01
C ASN A 229 -24.15 3.21 -18.16
N LEU A 230 -23.71 4.44 -17.85
CA LEU A 230 -23.47 5.48 -18.85
C LEU A 230 -22.26 5.17 -19.76
N LEU A 231 -21.20 4.58 -19.19
CA LEU A 231 -20.05 4.10 -19.97
C LEU A 231 -20.44 2.89 -20.84
N GLU A 232 -21.27 1.99 -20.32
CA GLU A 232 -21.75 0.82 -21.06
C GLU A 232 -22.71 1.19 -22.21
N ALA A 233 -23.43 2.30 -22.09
CA ALA A 233 -24.32 2.83 -23.13
C ALA A 233 -23.62 3.77 -24.13
N SER A 234 -22.32 4.02 -23.96
CA SER A 234 -21.58 4.93 -24.85
C SER A 234 -21.49 4.35 -26.27
N PRO A 235 -21.72 5.16 -27.33
CA PRO A 235 -21.51 4.72 -28.71
C PRO A 235 -20.03 4.45 -29.04
N LEU A 236 -19.12 4.88 -28.17
CA LEU A 236 -17.67 4.65 -28.29
C LEU A 236 -17.22 3.34 -27.64
N LYS A 237 -18.14 2.61 -26.99
CA LYS A 237 -17.86 1.30 -26.42
C LYS A 237 -17.66 0.29 -27.54
N ASP A 238 -16.62 -0.52 -27.41
CA ASP A 238 -16.43 -1.76 -28.15
C ASP A 238 -16.35 -2.96 -27.17
N ASP A 239 -16.21 -4.17 -27.72
CA ASP A 239 -16.12 -5.41 -26.95
C ASP A 239 -14.81 -5.53 -26.14
N SER A 240 -13.82 -4.68 -26.44
CA SER A 240 -12.53 -4.67 -25.74
C SER A 240 -12.57 -3.81 -24.48
N LEU A 241 -13.63 -3.03 -24.24
CA LEU A 241 -13.78 -2.20 -23.05
C LEU A 241 -14.29 -3.04 -21.88
N TRP A 242 -13.46 -3.15 -20.84
CA TRP A 242 -13.84 -3.79 -19.58
C TRP A 242 -14.15 -2.73 -18.54
N VAL A 243 -15.33 -2.83 -17.93
CA VAL A 243 -15.79 -1.95 -16.84
C VAL A 243 -16.03 -2.81 -15.60
N MET A 244 -15.08 -2.79 -14.67
CA MET A 244 -15.06 -3.64 -13.49
C MET A 244 -15.45 -2.85 -12.22
N GLY A 245 -16.38 -3.41 -11.45
CA GLY A 245 -16.95 -2.81 -10.25
C GLY A 245 -18.38 -2.29 -10.44
N PRO A 246 -18.87 -1.42 -9.54
CA PRO A 246 -18.13 -0.79 -8.43
C PRO A 246 -17.68 -1.77 -7.36
N VAL A 247 -16.47 -1.58 -6.84
CA VAL A 247 -15.93 -2.33 -5.69
C VAL A 247 -15.40 -1.36 -4.64
N PRO A 248 -15.36 -1.74 -3.35
CA PRO A 248 -14.61 -0.99 -2.35
C PRO A 248 -13.16 -0.84 -2.80
N ALA A 249 -12.56 0.34 -2.55
CA ALA A 249 -11.13 0.51 -2.79
C ALA A 249 -10.34 -0.39 -1.81
N LEU A 250 -9.09 -0.75 -2.16
CA LEU A 250 -8.16 -1.47 -1.25
C LEU A 250 -8.04 -0.82 0.13
N GLN A 251 -8.33 0.49 0.21
CA GLN A 251 -8.53 1.24 1.44
C GLN A 251 -9.99 1.72 1.48
N PRO A 252 -10.92 0.90 2.01
CA PRO A 252 -12.37 1.11 1.90
C PRO A 252 -12.89 2.32 2.64
N LYS A 253 -12.15 2.81 3.64
CA LYS A 253 -12.47 4.06 4.35
C LYS A 253 -11.23 4.93 4.41
N ARG A 254 -11.34 6.23 4.07
CA ARG A 254 -10.33 7.27 4.31
C ARG A 254 -10.92 8.54 4.91
N GLY A 255 -10.40 9.06 6.01
CA GLY A 255 -10.82 10.34 6.60
C GLY A 255 -12.29 10.37 7.00
N GLY A 256 -12.81 9.26 7.55
CA GLY A 256 -14.23 9.11 7.82
C GLY A 256 -15.12 8.90 6.58
N ARG A 257 -14.55 8.88 5.37
CA ARG A 257 -15.28 8.66 4.12
C ARG A 257 -15.12 7.25 3.60
N PHE A 258 -16.17 6.64 3.09
CA PHE A 258 -16.11 5.35 2.43
C PHE A 258 -15.70 5.53 0.97
N ARG A 259 -14.90 4.61 0.44
CA ARG A 259 -14.21 4.75 -0.84
C ARG A 259 -14.51 3.56 -1.71
N TRP A 260 -15.06 3.88 -2.87
CA TRP A 260 -15.38 2.93 -3.91
C TRP A 260 -14.64 3.29 -5.17
N GLN A 261 -14.46 2.31 -6.04
CA GLN A 261 -13.79 2.50 -7.31
C GLN A 261 -14.41 1.68 -8.43
N LEU A 262 -14.30 2.22 -9.63
CA LEU A 262 -14.62 1.58 -10.90
C LEU A 262 -13.33 1.53 -11.72
N LEU A 263 -12.96 0.34 -12.21
CA LEU A 263 -11.79 0.15 -13.07
C LEU A 263 -12.24 0.02 -14.51
N LEU A 264 -11.65 0.85 -15.38
CA LEU A 264 -11.82 0.83 -16.82
C LEU A 264 -10.54 0.29 -17.42
N GLN A 265 -10.66 -0.72 -18.27
CA GLN A 265 -9.53 -1.32 -18.98
C GLN A 265 -9.82 -1.38 -20.47
N HIS A 266 -8.84 -1.00 -21.28
CA HIS A 266 -8.92 -1.10 -22.73
C HIS A 266 -7.52 -1.18 -23.36
N PRO A 267 -7.29 -1.94 -24.44
CA PRO A 267 -5.99 -1.97 -25.13
C PRO A 267 -5.56 -0.60 -25.70
N SER A 268 -6.50 0.17 -26.25
CA SER A 268 -6.24 1.52 -26.77
C SER A 268 -6.40 2.59 -25.70
N ARG A 269 -5.28 3.22 -25.31
CA ARG A 269 -5.26 4.41 -24.45
C ARG A 269 -6.09 5.57 -25.00
N LYS A 270 -6.06 5.76 -26.33
CA LYS A 270 -6.75 6.86 -27.02
C LYS A 270 -8.27 6.72 -26.90
N LEU A 271 -8.79 5.50 -27.13
CA LEU A 271 -10.22 5.22 -27.01
C LEU A 271 -10.70 5.49 -25.58
N LEU A 272 -9.96 4.98 -24.59
CA LEU A 272 -10.31 5.11 -23.18
C LEU A 272 -10.25 6.57 -22.69
N GLN A 273 -9.32 7.37 -23.23
CA GLN A 273 -9.30 8.83 -23.02
C GLN A 273 -10.50 9.53 -23.68
N HIS A 274 -10.86 9.13 -24.90
CA HIS A 274 -11.99 9.72 -25.62
C HIS A 274 -13.32 9.41 -24.92
N LEU A 275 -13.52 8.15 -24.52
CA LEU A 275 -14.65 7.68 -23.74
C LEU A 275 -14.84 8.50 -22.45
N ILE A 276 -13.76 8.66 -21.66
CA ILE A 276 -13.84 9.48 -20.44
C ILE A 276 -14.11 10.94 -20.75
N LYS A 277 -13.50 11.50 -21.80
CA LYS A 277 -13.72 12.89 -22.20
C LYS A 277 -15.18 13.15 -22.63
N SER A 278 -15.81 12.22 -23.35
CA SER A 278 -17.22 12.32 -23.74
C SER A 278 -18.18 12.09 -22.58
N THR A 279 -17.80 11.25 -21.62
CA THR A 279 -18.62 10.91 -20.45
C THR A 279 -18.58 12.01 -19.39
N LEU A 280 -17.44 12.66 -19.17
CA LEU A 280 -17.25 13.68 -18.12
C LEU A 280 -18.34 14.77 -18.08
N PRO A 281 -18.75 15.40 -19.21
CA PRO A 281 -19.83 16.39 -19.22
C PRO A 281 -21.18 15.83 -18.76
N LEU A 282 -21.45 14.55 -19.04
CA LEU A 282 -22.70 13.88 -18.66
C LEU A 282 -22.74 13.50 -17.18
N ILE A 283 -21.60 13.47 -16.49
CA ILE A 283 -21.57 13.16 -15.04
C ILE A 283 -22.39 14.18 -14.24
N GLY A 284 -22.43 15.44 -14.69
CA GLY A 284 -23.22 16.49 -14.04
C GLY A 284 -24.73 16.24 -14.05
N THR A 285 -25.23 15.35 -14.91
CA THR A 285 -26.65 14.96 -14.97
C THR A 285 -27.00 13.86 -13.96
N LEU A 286 -26.01 13.21 -13.35
CA LEU A 286 -26.23 12.17 -12.35
C LEU A 286 -26.64 12.81 -11.01
N PRO A 287 -27.79 12.45 -10.41
CA PRO A 287 -28.28 13.08 -9.18
C PRO A 287 -27.29 12.96 -8.01
N GLN A 288 -26.54 11.86 -7.96
CA GLN A 288 -25.57 11.54 -6.93
C GLN A 288 -24.25 12.31 -7.08
N ALA A 289 -23.96 12.92 -8.24
CA ALA A 289 -22.68 13.58 -8.51
C ALA A 289 -22.35 14.70 -7.51
N ARG A 290 -23.36 15.38 -6.96
CA ARG A 290 -23.19 16.44 -5.94
C ARG A 290 -22.97 15.90 -4.53
N LYS A 291 -23.24 14.62 -4.30
CA LYS A 291 -23.19 13.98 -2.97
C LYS A 291 -21.89 13.21 -2.72
N VAL A 292 -21.04 13.10 -3.74
CA VAL A 292 -19.82 12.30 -3.69
C VAL A 292 -18.61 13.14 -4.08
N LYS A 293 -17.43 12.76 -3.57
CA LYS A 293 -16.16 13.26 -4.08
C LYS A 293 -15.62 12.29 -5.12
N MET A 294 -15.43 12.77 -6.35
CA MET A 294 -14.86 11.97 -7.46
C MET A 294 -13.39 12.30 -7.69
N ASP A 295 -12.57 11.28 -7.97
CA ASP A 295 -11.17 11.39 -8.41
C ASP A 295 -10.92 10.43 -9.58
N VAL A 296 -10.30 10.89 -10.67
CA VAL A 296 -10.00 10.08 -11.85
C VAL A 296 -8.50 9.89 -11.98
N ARG A 297 -8.04 8.64 -11.88
CA ARG A 297 -6.62 8.27 -12.01
C ARG A 297 -6.38 7.55 -13.32
N ARG A 298 -5.40 8.04 -14.08
CA ARG A 298 -4.96 7.50 -15.37
C ARG A 298 -3.63 6.78 -15.26
#